data_AF-A0A6A4CDV4-F1
#
_entry.id   AF-A0A6A4CDV4-F1
#
_cell.length_a   1.000
_cell.length_b   1.000
_cell.length_c   1.000
_cell.angle_alpha   90.00
_cell.angle_beta   90.00
_cell.angle_gamma   90.00
#
_symmetry.space_group_name_H-M   'P 1'
#
loop_
_entity.id
_entity.type
_entity.pdbx_description
1 polymer ?
#
loop_
_entity_poly.entity_id
_entity_poly.type
_entity_poly.pdbx_seq_one_letter_code
_entity_poly.pdbx_strand_id
1 'polypeptide(L)'
;MAQKFEGVSTAESTRKTGRLETGTNIIMTDKYPLNPMFQKVAVAKKVLTHGQTKQMDAEGKQVGSLCVEEPDYNPHQHMQPAGAKATSEGNIKPSASSTTRPSSCVYAEPIPLHMTLEENYLVNPHDCEKTLTTQPDVKAITLCNPSNPTGTLHRSEHLERIAAVPRKPQFRHIVVVLNEIYQQLLY
;
A
#
# COMPACT_ATOMS: atom_id res chain seq x y z
N MET A 1 43.93 35.59 -54.20
CA MET A 1 42.66 35.91 -54.90
C MET A 1 41.52 35.29 -54.12
N ALA A 2 40.49 36.08 -53.85
CA ALA A 2 39.30 35.66 -53.10
C ALA A 2 38.41 34.70 -53.91
N GLN A 3 37.72 33.77 -53.24
CA GLN A 3 36.29 33.50 -53.45
C GLN A 3 35.70 32.54 -52.40
N LYS A 4 34.37 32.50 -52.39
CA LYS A 4 33.44 32.40 -51.25
C LYS A 4 32.68 31.05 -51.30
N PHE A 5 32.15 30.65 -50.14
CA PHE A 5 31.19 29.59 -49.81
C PHE A 5 30.28 29.00 -50.90
N GLU A 6 30.09 27.67 -50.87
CA GLU A 6 28.80 26.93 -50.93
C GLU A 6 28.99 25.62 -50.12
N GLY A 7 28.25 25.33 -49.04
CA GLY A 7 26.88 24.81 -49.07
C GLY A 7 26.88 23.27 -49.11
N VAL A 8 27.04 22.56 -47.97
CA VAL A 8 26.85 21.09 -47.93
C VAL A 8 25.54 20.78 -47.20
N SER A 9 24.59 20.35 -48.03
CA SER A 9 23.25 19.86 -47.70
C SER A 9 23.30 18.50 -46.99
N THR A 10 22.35 18.32 -46.08
CA THR A 10 22.03 17.14 -45.27
C THR A 10 21.86 15.86 -46.09
N ALA A 11 22.72 14.86 -45.85
CA ALA A 11 22.48 13.50 -46.31
C ALA A 11 21.54 12.77 -45.34
N GLU A 12 20.33 12.49 -45.81
CA GLU A 12 19.33 11.65 -45.14
C GLU A 12 19.82 10.21 -45.00
N SER A 13 20.07 9.78 -43.76
CA SER A 13 20.22 8.36 -43.42
C SER A 13 18.85 7.77 -43.09
N THR A 14 18.18 7.23 -44.10
CA THR A 14 16.92 6.50 -43.98
C THR A 14 17.08 5.28 -43.07
N ARG A 15 16.39 5.26 -41.91
CA ARG A 15 16.28 4.08 -41.05
C ARG A 15 15.31 3.10 -41.69
N LYS A 16 15.83 1.96 -42.14
CA LYS A 16 15.03 0.77 -42.49
C LYS A 16 14.44 0.17 -41.21
N THR A 17 13.23 0.59 -40.84
CA THR A 17 12.34 -0.24 -40.03
C THR A 17 11.02 -0.32 -40.78
N GLY A 18 10.73 -1.50 -41.31
CA GLY A 18 9.47 -1.79 -42.00
C GLY A 18 8.30 -1.63 -41.03
N ARG A 19 7.71 -0.43 -41.02
CA ARG A 19 6.40 -0.17 -40.44
C ARG A 19 5.45 -0.03 -41.63
N LEU A 20 4.66 -1.06 -41.89
CA LEU A 20 3.47 -0.91 -42.72
C LEU A 20 2.58 0.11 -42.00
N GLU A 21 2.36 1.26 -42.62
CA GLU A 21 1.45 2.31 -42.17
C GLU A 21 0.00 1.78 -42.24
N THR A 22 -0.41 0.98 -41.26
CA THR A 22 -1.83 0.70 -41.03
C THR A 22 -2.43 1.94 -40.38
N GLY A 23 -3.33 2.61 -41.09
CA GLY A 23 -3.96 3.90 -40.76
C GLY A 23 -4.86 3.92 -39.52
N THR A 24 -4.38 3.41 -38.39
CA THR A 24 -5.04 3.58 -37.10
C THR A 24 -3.93 3.79 -36.07
N ASN A 25 -3.90 4.97 -35.44
CA ASN A 25 -3.02 5.26 -34.31
C ASN A 25 -3.50 4.44 -33.09
N ILE A 26 -3.26 3.13 -33.11
CA ILE A 26 -3.53 2.25 -31.98
C ILE A 26 -2.44 2.54 -30.94
N ILE A 27 -2.82 3.21 -29.85
CA ILE A 27 -1.91 3.46 -28.72
C ILE A 27 -1.73 2.16 -27.92
N MET A 28 -0.60 2.03 -27.21
CA MET A 28 -0.24 0.80 -26.47
C MET A 28 -1.34 0.33 -25.52
N THR A 29 -2.11 1.27 -24.96
CA THR A 29 -3.26 1.02 -24.08
C THR A 29 -4.41 0.31 -24.79
N ASP A 30 -4.64 0.60 -26.07
CA ASP A 30 -5.70 -0.05 -26.87
C ASP A 30 -5.29 -1.47 -27.27
N LYS A 31 -3.98 -1.68 -27.50
CA LYS A 31 -3.43 -2.98 -27.86
C LYS A 31 -3.35 -3.94 -26.66
N TYR A 32 -3.12 -3.40 -25.46
CA TYR A 32 -2.97 -4.17 -24.23
C TYR A 32 -3.76 -3.54 -23.08
N PRO A 33 -5.09 -3.74 -23.04
CA PRO A 33 -5.91 -3.19 -21.98
C PRO A 33 -5.52 -3.80 -20.62
N LEU A 34 -5.45 -2.95 -19.60
CA LEU A 34 -5.20 -3.39 -18.22
C LEU A 34 -6.36 -4.25 -17.70
N ASN A 35 -6.05 -5.15 -16.75
CA ASN A 35 -7.09 -5.92 -16.08
C ASN A 35 -8.12 -4.97 -15.43
N PRO A 36 -9.43 -5.14 -15.68
CA PRO A 36 -10.47 -4.28 -15.11
C PRO A 36 -10.42 -4.16 -13.57
N MET A 37 -9.84 -5.13 -12.87
CA MET A 37 -9.61 -5.05 -11.43
C MET A 37 -8.72 -3.87 -11.01
N PHE A 38 -7.77 -3.46 -11.85
CA PHE A 38 -6.93 -2.28 -11.56
C PHE A 38 -7.73 -0.99 -11.52
N GLN A 39 -8.88 -0.92 -12.21
CA GLN A 39 -9.75 0.25 -12.16
C GLN A 39 -10.49 0.38 -10.81
N LYS A 40 -10.64 -0.74 -10.07
CA LYS A 40 -11.25 -0.75 -8.74
C LYS A 40 -10.26 -0.41 -7.62
N VAL A 41 -8.96 -0.46 -7.90
CA VAL A 41 -7.92 -0.16 -6.91
C VAL A 41 -7.67 1.34 -6.90
N ALA A 42 -8.03 2.00 -5.80
CA ALA A 42 -7.66 3.39 -5.59
C ALA A 42 -6.17 3.48 -5.22
N VAL A 43 -5.45 4.42 -5.84
CA VAL A 43 -4.08 4.74 -5.43
C VAL A 43 -4.10 5.32 -4.03
N ALA A 44 -3.25 4.81 -3.14
CA ALA A 44 -3.14 5.31 -1.78
C ALA A 44 -2.68 6.78 -1.80
N LYS A 45 -3.54 7.70 -1.33
CA LYS A 45 -3.23 9.14 -1.25
C LYS A 45 -1.92 9.42 -0.51
N LYS A 46 -1.65 8.66 0.55
CA LYS A 46 -0.40 8.71 1.33
C LYS A 46 0.85 8.55 0.46
N VAL A 47 0.84 7.61 -0.50
CA VAL A 47 1.98 7.37 -1.40
C VAL A 47 2.15 8.51 -2.41
N LEU A 48 1.04 9.01 -2.95
CA LEU A 48 1.08 10.14 -3.89
C LEU A 48 1.63 11.40 -3.23
N THR A 49 1.10 11.76 -2.06
CA THR A 49 1.56 12.95 -1.34
C THR A 49 3.01 12.79 -0.88
N HIS A 50 3.43 11.61 -0.42
CA HIS A 50 4.85 11.36 -0.07
C HIS A 50 5.78 11.51 -1.28
N GLY A 51 5.38 10.98 -2.43
CA GLY A 51 6.15 11.12 -3.68
C GLY A 51 6.30 12.58 -4.10
N GLN A 52 5.22 13.36 -4.01
CA GLN A 52 5.26 14.80 -4.27
C GLN A 52 6.18 15.54 -3.30
N THR A 53 6.12 15.22 -2.01
CA THR A 53 6.99 15.82 -0.99
C THR A 53 8.46 15.55 -1.27
N LYS A 54 8.83 14.30 -1.61
CA LYS A 54 10.20 13.94 -1.99
C LYS A 54 10.67 14.65 -3.26
N GLN A 55 9.78 14.83 -4.23
CA GLN A 55 10.10 15.56 -5.46
C GLN A 55 10.38 17.03 -5.16
N MET A 56 9.57 17.68 -4.31
CA MET A 56 9.79 19.07 -3.92
C MET A 56 11.10 19.26 -3.14
N ASP A 57 11.43 18.32 -2.26
CA ASP A 57 12.71 18.31 -1.53
C ASP A 57 13.91 18.18 -2.50
N ALA A 58 13.80 17.29 -3.50
CA ALA A 58 14.81 17.16 -4.56
C ALA A 58 14.95 18.42 -5.44
N GLU A 59 13.91 19.23 -5.56
CA GLU A 59 13.93 20.54 -6.21
C GLU A 59 14.49 21.66 -5.31
N GLY A 60 14.95 21.33 -4.09
CA GLY A 60 15.53 22.26 -3.14
C GLY A 60 14.49 23.09 -2.36
N LYS A 61 13.21 22.71 -2.41
CA LYS A 61 12.16 23.35 -1.59
C LYS A 61 12.18 22.75 -0.19
N GLN A 62 12.15 23.59 0.82
CA GLN A 62 12.04 23.12 2.21
C GLN A 62 10.62 22.63 2.48
N VAL A 63 10.44 21.30 2.59
CA VAL A 63 9.14 20.68 2.86
C VAL A 63 9.22 19.72 4.05
N GLY A 64 8.38 19.94 5.07
CA GLY A 64 8.18 18.99 6.15
C GLY A 64 7.13 17.94 5.76
N SER A 65 7.51 16.66 5.69
CA SER A 65 6.57 15.58 5.43
C SER A 65 5.99 15.04 6.73
N LEU A 66 4.67 15.15 6.90
CA LEU A 66 3.91 14.46 7.96
C LEU A 66 3.02 13.35 7.38
N CYS A 67 3.23 13.00 6.11
CA CYS A 67 2.36 12.07 5.39
C CYS A 67 2.66 10.62 5.74
N VAL A 68 3.94 10.30 6.01
CA VAL A 68 4.39 8.95 6.31
C VAL A 68 4.92 8.87 7.73
N GLU A 69 4.40 7.89 8.47
CA GLU A 69 4.84 7.55 9.81
C GLU A 69 6.11 6.69 9.72
N GLU A 70 7.20 7.31 9.31
CA GLU A 70 8.54 6.75 9.39
C GLU A 70 9.19 7.26 10.69
N PRO A 71 9.73 6.37 11.54
CA PRO A 71 10.43 6.82 12.74
C PRO A 71 11.63 7.70 12.39
N ASP A 72 11.88 8.72 13.21
CA ASP A 72 12.98 9.68 13.08
C ASP A 72 14.31 9.15 13.64
N TYR A 73 14.30 7.98 14.26
CA TYR A 73 15.49 7.31 14.80
C TYR A 73 16.03 6.24 13.86
N ASN A 74 17.36 6.05 13.91
CA ASN A 74 18.01 4.96 13.19
C ASN A 74 17.66 3.59 13.81
N PRO A 75 17.67 2.51 13.02
CA PRO A 75 17.59 1.16 13.56
C PRO A 75 18.62 0.93 14.66
N HIS A 76 18.23 0.20 15.71
CA HIS A 76 19.10 -0.05 16.87
C HIS A 76 20.46 -0.63 16.44
N GLN A 77 21.52 -0.23 17.15
CA GLN A 77 22.91 -0.60 16.87
C GLN A 77 23.19 -2.12 16.71
N HIS A 78 22.38 -3.01 17.27
CA HIS A 78 22.58 -4.46 17.11
C HIS A 78 22.00 -5.00 15.79
N MET A 79 21.05 -4.29 15.17
CA MET A 79 20.39 -4.69 13.93
C MET A 79 21.26 -4.40 12.70
N GLN A 80 21.98 -3.27 12.71
CA GLN A 80 22.84 -2.84 11.62
C GLN A 80 23.98 -3.84 11.30
N PRO A 81 24.79 -4.30 12.27
CA PRO A 81 25.83 -5.29 12.01
C PRO A 81 25.25 -6.66 11.67
N ALA A 82 24.06 -7.01 12.16
CA ALA A 82 23.39 -8.26 11.78
C ALA A 82 23.02 -8.27 10.29
N GLY A 83 22.49 -7.15 9.77
CA GLY A 83 22.21 -6.98 8.34
C GLY A 83 23.48 -7.02 7.48
N ALA A 84 24.54 -6.32 7.91
CA ALA A 84 25.83 -6.35 7.23
C ALA A 84 26.44 -7.76 7.22
N LYS A 85 26.38 -8.47 8.37
CA LYS A 85 26.85 -9.85 8.52
C LYS A 85 26.11 -10.79 7.57
N ALA A 86 24.78 -10.76 7.55
CA ALA A 86 23.98 -11.59 6.67
C ALA A 86 24.34 -11.39 5.18
N THR A 87 24.60 -10.14 4.79
CA THR A 87 25.05 -9.81 3.42
C THR A 87 26.45 -10.38 3.15
N SER A 88 27.40 -10.20 4.08
CA SER A 88 28.78 -10.69 3.93
C SER A 88 28.90 -12.21 3.94
N GLU A 89 28.00 -12.91 4.65
CA GLU A 89 27.94 -14.37 4.71
C GLU A 89 27.23 -14.99 3.50
N GLY A 90 26.77 -14.18 2.54
CA GLY A 90 26.13 -14.66 1.32
C GLY A 90 24.70 -15.14 1.52
N ASN A 91 23.99 -14.69 2.56
CA ASN A 91 22.57 -14.96 2.79
C ASN A 91 21.68 -14.11 1.87
N ILE A 92 21.96 -14.14 0.57
CA ILE A 92 21.25 -13.42 -0.49
C ILE A 92 20.33 -14.34 -1.31
N LYS A 93 20.28 -15.62 -0.93
CA LYS A 93 19.43 -16.62 -1.59
C LYS A 93 17.95 -16.40 -1.21
N PRO A 94 17.01 -16.78 -2.08
CA PRO A 94 15.59 -16.70 -1.76
C PRO A 94 15.30 -17.45 -0.46
N SER A 95 14.69 -16.74 0.49
CA SER A 95 14.17 -17.34 1.72
C SER A 95 12.98 -18.26 1.39
N ALA A 96 12.65 -19.16 2.32
CA ALA A 96 11.46 -19.99 2.21
C ALA A 96 10.20 -19.11 1.99
N SER A 97 9.26 -19.58 1.18
CA SER A 97 8.06 -18.81 0.79
C SER A 97 7.19 -18.34 1.96
N SER A 98 7.33 -18.96 3.14
CA SER A 98 6.66 -18.57 4.38
C SER A 98 7.04 -17.18 4.90
N THR A 99 8.14 -16.58 4.44
CA THR A 99 8.54 -15.22 4.84
C THR A 99 7.85 -14.12 4.03
N THR A 100 7.08 -14.47 2.99
CA THR A 100 6.37 -13.50 2.15
C THR A 100 5.05 -13.12 2.81
N ARG A 101 4.83 -11.82 3.05
CA ARG A 101 3.55 -11.31 3.58
C ARG A 101 2.42 -11.65 2.59
N PRO A 102 1.24 -12.09 3.06
CA PRO A 102 0.09 -12.22 2.19
C PRO A 102 -0.24 -10.86 1.59
N SER A 103 -0.31 -10.80 0.26
CA SER A 103 -0.85 -9.66 -0.46
C SER A 103 -2.28 -9.38 0.03
N SER A 104 -2.63 -8.10 0.17
CA SER A 104 -3.97 -7.60 0.50
C SER A 104 -5.08 -8.41 -0.16
N CYS A 105 -6.21 -8.62 0.51
CA CYS A 105 -7.36 -9.41 0.04
C CYS A 105 -7.79 -9.02 -1.38
N VAL A 106 -7.15 -9.61 -2.37
CA VAL A 106 -7.50 -9.43 -3.78
C VAL A 106 -8.84 -10.11 -3.94
N TYR A 107 -9.83 -9.40 -4.50
CA TYR A 107 -11.22 -9.86 -4.73
C TYR A 107 -12.22 -9.76 -3.58
N ALA A 108 -11.85 -9.25 -2.39
CA ALA A 108 -12.83 -8.97 -1.34
C ALA A 108 -13.43 -7.56 -1.48
N GLU A 109 -14.71 -7.41 -1.14
CA GLU A 109 -15.37 -6.11 -1.01
C GLU A 109 -15.26 -5.63 0.45
N PRO A 110 -14.63 -4.46 0.72
CA PRO A 110 -14.52 -3.96 2.07
C PRO A 110 -15.87 -3.40 2.54
N ILE A 111 -16.39 -3.95 3.63
CA ILE A 111 -17.56 -3.41 4.31
C ILE A 111 -17.06 -2.53 5.47
N PRO A 112 -17.17 -1.20 5.37
CA PRO A 112 -16.69 -0.30 6.42
C PRO A 112 -17.59 -0.37 7.65
N LEU A 113 -16.97 -0.51 8.83
CA LEU A 113 -17.64 -0.26 10.10
C LEU A 113 -17.33 1.18 10.51
N HIS A 114 -18.36 2.03 10.53
CA HIS A 114 -18.20 3.42 10.93
C HIS A 114 -18.10 3.55 12.45
N MET A 115 -17.09 4.27 12.91
CA MET A 115 -16.88 4.61 14.31
C MET A 115 -16.85 6.13 14.43
N THR A 116 -17.42 6.68 15.50
CA THR A 116 -17.52 8.13 15.65
C THR A 116 -16.49 8.69 16.63
N LEU A 117 -16.27 9.99 16.56
CA LEU A 117 -15.34 10.68 17.46
C LEU A 117 -15.83 10.63 18.91
N GLU A 118 -17.15 10.70 19.13
CA GLU A 118 -17.78 10.65 20.45
C GLU A 118 -17.52 9.32 21.17
N GLU A 119 -17.32 8.24 20.41
CA GLU A 119 -16.96 6.91 20.91
C GLU A 119 -15.44 6.68 20.92
N ASN A 120 -14.64 7.74 20.75
CA ASN A 120 -13.16 7.68 20.61
C ASN A 120 -12.69 6.76 19.47
N TYR A 121 -13.52 6.58 18.44
CA TYR A 121 -13.30 5.62 17.36
C TYR A 121 -13.10 4.18 17.85
N LEU A 122 -13.73 3.79 18.96
CA LEU A 122 -13.76 2.41 19.43
C LEU A 122 -14.80 1.60 18.66
N VAL A 123 -14.51 0.32 18.45
CA VAL A 123 -15.45 -0.60 17.80
C VAL A 123 -16.62 -0.91 18.75
N ASN A 124 -17.82 -0.49 18.38
CA ASN A 124 -19.03 -0.89 19.10
C ASN A 124 -19.39 -2.37 18.78
N PRO A 125 -19.41 -3.28 19.78
CA PRO A 125 -19.74 -4.69 19.55
C PRO A 125 -21.14 -4.90 18.97
N HIS A 126 -22.10 -4.05 19.33
CA HIS A 126 -23.47 -4.14 18.82
C HIS A 126 -23.51 -3.82 17.32
N ASP A 127 -22.79 -2.78 16.88
CA ASP A 127 -22.74 -2.40 15.47
C ASP A 127 -21.92 -3.39 14.64
N CYS A 128 -20.89 -3.98 15.24
CA CYS A 128 -20.18 -5.12 14.65
C CYS A 128 -21.14 -6.28 14.38
N GLU A 129 -21.91 -6.71 15.39
CA GLU A 129 -22.87 -7.80 15.24
C GLU A 129 -23.97 -7.48 14.22
N LYS A 130 -24.51 -6.25 14.26
CA LYS A 130 -25.52 -5.79 13.31
C LYS A 130 -24.98 -5.86 11.88
N THR A 131 -23.78 -5.33 11.65
CA THR A 131 -23.11 -5.36 10.34
C THR A 131 -22.94 -6.79 9.84
N LEU A 132 -22.42 -7.69 10.67
CA LEU A 132 -22.24 -9.11 10.32
C LEU A 132 -23.55 -9.82 10.02
N THR A 133 -24.63 -9.45 10.72
CA THR A 133 -25.97 -10.03 10.48
C THR A 133 -26.56 -9.54 9.17
N THR A 134 -26.37 -8.25 8.83
CA THR A 134 -26.84 -7.68 7.56
C THR A 134 -26.03 -8.13 6.35
N GLN A 135 -24.81 -8.65 6.56
CA GLN A 135 -23.86 -9.01 5.51
C GLN A 135 -23.38 -10.46 5.69
N PRO A 136 -24.19 -11.46 5.27
CA PRO A 136 -23.90 -12.88 5.53
C PRO A 136 -22.65 -13.42 4.78
N ASP A 137 -22.16 -12.69 3.77
CA ASP A 137 -21.00 -13.09 2.97
C ASP A 137 -19.65 -12.69 3.57
N VAL A 138 -19.66 -11.96 4.70
CA VAL A 138 -18.42 -11.56 5.40
C VAL A 138 -17.60 -12.79 5.78
N LYS A 139 -16.33 -12.82 5.36
CA LYS A 139 -15.38 -13.90 5.68
C LYS A 139 -14.31 -13.51 6.67
N ALA A 140 -14.04 -12.21 6.83
CA ALA A 140 -12.99 -11.73 7.70
C ALA A 140 -13.34 -10.40 8.35
N ILE A 141 -12.87 -10.22 9.58
CA ILE A 141 -12.83 -8.95 10.31
C ILE A 141 -11.37 -8.56 10.41
N THR A 142 -11.04 -7.33 10.04
CA THR A 142 -9.71 -6.76 10.26
C THR A 142 -9.80 -5.72 11.37
N LEU A 143 -8.99 -5.89 12.41
CA LEU A 143 -8.92 -4.96 13.54
C LEU A 143 -7.46 -4.50 13.73
N CYS A 144 -7.26 -3.19 13.79
CA CYS A 144 -5.97 -2.57 14.04
C CYS A 144 -5.92 -2.06 15.48
N ASN A 145 -4.98 -2.56 16.29
CA ASN A 145 -4.90 -2.23 17.71
C ASN A 145 -3.43 -2.24 18.19
N PRO A 146 -2.83 -1.09 18.51
CA PRO A 146 -3.37 0.27 18.40
C PRO A 146 -3.75 0.67 16.98
N SER A 147 -4.80 1.48 16.85
CA SER A 147 -5.40 1.85 15.56
C SER A 147 -4.57 2.90 14.82
N ASN A 148 -4.33 2.68 13.52
CA ASN A 148 -3.96 3.73 12.57
C ASN A 148 -5.19 3.99 11.67
N PRO A 149 -5.70 5.24 11.56
CA PRO A 149 -5.03 6.51 11.88
C PRO A 149 -5.36 7.13 13.25
N THR A 150 -6.26 6.54 14.04
CA THR A 150 -6.88 7.23 15.18
C THR A 150 -6.05 7.21 16.46
N GLY A 151 -5.04 6.32 16.57
CA GLY A 151 -4.27 6.11 17.79
C GLY A 151 -5.03 5.40 18.91
N THR A 152 -6.28 5.01 18.68
CA THR A 152 -7.15 4.41 19.71
C THR A 152 -6.63 3.03 20.13
N LEU A 153 -6.64 2.78 21.45
CA LEU A 153 -6.32 1.49 22.06
C LEU A 153 -7.58 0.81 22.60
N HIS A 154 -7.85 -0.41 22.14
CA HIS A 154 -8.88 -1.28 22.67
C HIS A 154 -8.33 -2.01 23.90
N ARG A 155 -8.88 -1.71 25.09
CA ARG A 155 -8.53 -2.43 26.33
C ARG A 155 -9.02 -3.88 26.28
N SER A 156 -8.40 -4.74 27.09
CA SER A 156 -8.72 -6.18 27.15
C SER A 156 -10.21 -6.47 27.33
N GLU A 157 -10.88 -5.76 28.26
CA GLU A 157 -12.33 -5.92 28.49
C GLU A 157 -13.19 -5.57 27.26
N HIS A 158 -12.73 -4.62 26.45
CA HIS A 158 -13.43 -4.21 25.24
C HIS A 158 -13.15 -5.17 24.08
N LEU A 159 -11.91 -5.65 23.96
CA LEU A 159 -11.54 -6.72 23.03
C LEU A 159 -12.33 -8.00 23.31
N GLU A 160 -12.55 -8.38 24.57
CA GLU A 160 -13.37 -9.54 24.90
C GLU A 160 -14.83 -9.37 24.47
N ARG A 161 -15.38 -8.15 24.61
CA ARG A 161 -16.74 -7.84 24.13
C ARG A 161 -16.83 -7.92 22.61
N ILE A 162 -15.80 -7.47 21.89
CA ILE A 162 -15.75 -7.59 20.42
C ILE A 162 -15.60 -9.06 20.03
N ALA A 163 -14.69 -9.81 20.67
CA ALA A 163 -14.42 -11.22 20.41
C ALA A 163 -15.63 -12.12 20.72
N ALA A 164 -16.50 -11.72 21.64
CA ALA A 164 -17.75 -12.41 21.90
C ALA A 164 -18.68 -12.49 20.68
N VAL A 165 -18.60 -11.53 19.75
CA VAL A 165 -19.40 -11.53 18.52
C VAL A 165 -19.00 -12.68 17.58
N PRO A 166 -17.78 -12.75 17.00
CA PRO A 166 -17.40 -13.84 16.10
C PRO A 166 -17.37 -15.23 16.76
N ARG A 167 -17.36 -15.31 18.11
CA ARG A 167 -17.51 -16.57 18.86
C ARG A 167 -18.92 -17.17 18.76
N LYS A 168 -19.95 -16.39 18.39
CA LYS A 168 -21.33 -16.89 18.25
C LYS A 168 -21.42 -17.97 17.15
N PRO A 169 -22.27 -19.00 17.31
CA PRO A 169 -22.36 -20.11 16.35
C PRO A 169 -22.54 -19.67 14.90
N GLN A 170 -23.36 -18.64 14.64
CA GLN A 170 -23.60 -18.15 13.28
C GLN A 170 -22.38 -17.49 12.62
N PHE A 171 -21.39 -17.05 13.40
CA PHE A 171 -20.22 -16.29 12.92
C PHE A 171 -18.92 -17.10 12.93
N ARG A 172 -18.98 -18.41 13.23
CA ARG A 172 -17.79 -19.30 13.34
C ARG A 172 -16.98 -19.43 12.05
N HIS A 173 -17.53 -19.02 10.92
CA HIS A 173 -16.86 -19.03 9.61
C HIS A 173 -16.00 -17.78 9.36
N ILE A 174 -16.06 -16.79 10.26
CA ILE A 174 -15.36 -15.51 10.12
C ILE A 174 -13.96 -15.61 10.73
N VAL A 175 -12.96 -15.21 9.95
CA VAL A 175 -11.56 -15.09 10.41
C VAL A 175 -11.31 -13.70 10.98
N VAL A 176 -10.63 -13.61 12.12
CA VAL A 176 -10.20 -12.32 12.68
C VAL A 176 -8.73 -12.09 12.35
N VAL A 177 -8.43 -10.99 11.69
CA VAL A 177 -7.08 -10.54 11.36
C VAL A 177 -6.74 -9.36 12.28
N LEU A 178 -5.76 -9.55 13.14
CA LEU A 178 -5.27 -8.53 14.06
C LEU A 178 -4.00 -7.89 13.49
N ASN A 179 -4.01 -6.56 13.40
CA ASN A 179 -2.82 -5.78 13.11
C ASN A 179 -2.35 -5.08 14.38
N GLU A 180 -1.27 -5.60 14.96
CA GLU A 180 -0.68 -5.15 16.24
C GLU A 180 0.69 -4.47 16.03
N ILE A 181 0.94 -3.93 14.83
CA ILE A 181 2.25 -3.34 14.49
C ILE A 181 2.67 -2.20 15.43
N TYR A 182 1.70 -1.49 16.03
CA TYR A 182 1.93 -0.40 16.98
C TYR A 182 1.92 -0.83 18.45
N GLN A 183 1.95 -2.14 18.77
CA GLN A 183 1.76 -2.63 20.15
C GLN A 183 2.75 -2.07 21.19
N GLN A 184 3.94 -1.63 20.75
CA GLN A 184 4.97 -1.04 21.64
C GLN A 184 4.90 0.49 21.71
N LEU A 185 3.99 1.12 20.97
CA LEU A 185 3.82 2.58 20.90
C LEU A 185 2.53 2.97 21.65
N LEU A 186 2.55 2.81 22.97
CA LEU A 186 1.45 3.08 23.89
C LEU A 186 1.76 4.28 24.79
N TYR A 187 0.74 5.07 25.14
CA TYR A 187 0.86 6.31 25.93
C TYR A 187 -0.16 6.34 27.06
#